data_AF-A0A970N9J2-F1
#
_entry.id   AF-A0A970N9J2-F1
#
_cell.length_a   1.000
_cell.length_b   1.000
_cell.length_c   1.000
_cell.angle_alpha   90.00
_cell.angle_beta   90.00
_cell.angle_gamma   90.00
#
_symmetry.space_group_name_H-M   'P 1'
#
loop_
_entity.id
_entity.type
_entity.pdbx_description
1 polymer ?
#
loop_
_entity_poly.entity_id
_entity_poly.type
_entity_poly.pdbx_seq_one_letter_code
_entity_poly.pdbx_strand_id
1 'polypeptide(L)'
;MALVQILVFSIQIGLIQVNVAGPSLTRPALIAVFLSYLPLILKFDLYKAVFLGSISTILGTILNNYVIAQNNGFMPVYPTLSHVLGHYQRDPVVFADGLHILADQSTKCFFLCDYIDLGYMILSPGDILIHSFGGFVLYFALKKIYSDDS
;
A
#
# COMPACT_ATOMS: atom_id res chain seq x y z
N MET A 1 -9.89 25.50 -1.98
CA MET A 1 -8.72 24.60 -2.15
C MET A 1 -8.71 23.47 -1.15
N ALA A 2 -8.85 23.75 0.16
CA ALA A 2 -8.92 22.74 1.21
C ALA A 2 -10.02 21.67 0.97
N LEU A 3 -11.17 22.05 0.42
CA LEU A 3 -12.31 21.15 0.20
C LEU A 3 -12.00 19.98 -0.76
N VAL A 4 -11.23 20.23 -1.83
CA VAL A 4 -10.82 19.18 -2.79
C VAL A 4 -9.80 18.24 -2.16
N GLN A 5 -8.89 18.76 -1.35
CA GLN A 5 -7.88 17.94 -0.66
C GLN A 5 -8.50 17.09 0.44
N ILE A 6 -9.38 17.68 1.25
CA ILE A 6 -10.14 16.98 2.29
C ILE A 6 -10.99 15.87 1.64
N LEU A 7 -11.62 16.16 0.50
CA LEU A 7 -12.39 15.16 -0.24
C LEU A 7 -11.50 14.00 -0.73
N VAL A 8 -10.36 14.29 -1.37
CA VAL A 8 -9.41 13.26 -1.81
C VAL A 8 -8.90 12.45 -0.62
N PHE A 9 -8.53 13.10 0.49
CA PHE A 9 -8.02 12.42 1.68
C PHE A 9 -9.09 11.53 2.35
N SER A 10 -10.34 12.00 2.39
CA SER A 10 -11.47 11.24 2.92
C SER A 10 -11.81 10.03 2.06
N ILE A 11 -11.72 10.18 0.73
CA ILE A 11 -11.86 9.08 -0.24
C ILE A 11 -10.75 8.04 -0.04
N GLN A 12 -9.50 8.48 0.17
CA GLN A 12 -8.37 7.58 0.43
C GLN A 12 -8.55 6.77 1.72
N ILE A 13 -8.92 7.43 2.82
CA ILE A 13 -9.19 6.74 4.09
C ILE A 13 -10.32 5.73 3.91
N GLY A 14 -11.42 6.14 3.25
CA GLY A 14 -12.56 5.25 2.99
C GLY A 14 -12.18 4.02 2.17
N LEU A 15 -11.37 4.18 1.12
CA LEU A 15 -10.95 3.08 0.25
C LEU A 15 -9.93 2.15 0.93
N ILE A 16 -9.05 2.67 1.79
CA ILE A 16 -8.15 1.85 2.62
C ILE A 16 -8.95 0.96 3.57
N GLN A 17 -9.99 1.50 4.23
CA GLN A 17 -10.86 0.73 5.12
C GLN A 17 -11.65 -0.35 4.37
N VAL A 18 -12.08 -0.08 3.13
CA VAL A 18 -12.74 -1.06 2.26
C VAL A 18 -11.79 -2.20 1.89
N ASN A 19 -10.50 -1.93 1.69
CA ASN A 19 -9.50 -2.96 1.40
C ASN A 19 -9.24 -3.89 2.61
N VAL A 20 -9.35 -3.35 3.83
CA VAL A 20 -9.22 -4.11 5.08
C VAL A 20 -10.45 -4.99 5.36
N ALA A 21 -11.63 -4.61 4.86
CA ALA A 21 -12.90 -5.30 5.15
C ALA A 21 -13.14 -6.60 4.35
N GLY A 22 -12.35 -6.92 3.32
CA GLY A 22 -12.38 -8.23 2.66
C GLY A 22 -11.89 -8.30 1.20
N PRO A 23 -11.46 -9.49 0.73
CA PRO A 23 -10.70 -9.66 -0.52
C PRO A 23 -11.51 -9.51 -1.83
N SER A 24 -12.85 -9.57 -1.80
CA SER A 24 -13.70 -9.57 -3.00
C SER A 24 -13.79 -8.21 -3.71
N LEU A 25 -13.41 -7.11 -3.04
CA LEU A 25 -13.52 -5.73 -3.55
C LEU A 25 -12.16 -5.06 -3.83
N THR A 26 -11.07 -5.82 -3.78
CA THR A 26 -9.67 -5.32 -3.76
C THR A 26 -9.24 -4.58 -5.04
N ARG A 27 -9.47 -5.16 -6.22
CA ARG A 27 -9.06 -4.56 -7.50
C ARG A 27 -9.81 -3.28 -7.88
N PRO A 28 -11.16 -3.22 -7.85
CA PRO A 28 -11.87 -1.99 -8.17
C PRO A 28 -11.63 -0.89 -7.13
N ALA A 29 -11.47 -1.22 -5.84
CA ALA A 29 -11.12 -0.24 -4.82
C ALA A 29 -9.75 0.38 -5.07
N LEU A 30 -8.75 -0.43 -5.46
CA LEU A 30 -7.40 0.04 -5.77
C LEU A 30 -7.37 0.95 -7.01
N ILE A 31 -8.16 0.64 -8.05
CA ILE A 31 -8.34 1.52 -9.20
C ILE A 31 -9.00 2.85 -8.78
N ALA A 32 -10.03 2.79 -7.93
CA ALA A 32 -10.69 3.98 -7.42
C ALA A 32 -9.73 4.88 -6.60
N VAL A 33 -8.82 4.28 -5.84
CA VAL A 33 -7.76 4.98 -5.10
C VAL A 33 -6.90 5.78 -6.06
N PHE A 34 -6.37 5.15 -7.11
CA PHE A 34 -5.54 5.85 -8.10
C PHE A 34 -6.30 6.94 -8.86
N LEU A 35 -7.54 6.65 -9.27
CA LEU A 35 -8.38 7.62 -9.98
C LEU A 35 -8.76 8.83 -9.12
N SER A 36 -8.89 8.67 -7.81
CA SER A 36 -9.18 9.81 -6.92
C SER A 36 -8.07 10.85 -6.87
N TYR A 37 -6.83 10.50 -7.25
CA TYR A 37 -5.72 11.46 -7.38
C TYR A 37 -5.75 12.26 -8.69
N LEU A 38 -6.52 11.83 -9.70
CA LEU A 38 -6.53 12.44 -11.02
C LEU A 38 -6.88 13.94 -11.00
N PRO A 39 -7.89 14.43 -10.25
CA PRO A 39 -8.18 15.87 -10.18
C PRO A 39 -7.02 16.68 -9.60
N LEU A 40 -6.26 16.11 -8.66
CA LEU A 40 -5.12 16.77 -8.03
C LEU A 40 -3.94 16.84 -8.99
N ILE A 41 -3.69 15.75 -9.71
CA ILE A 41 -2.62 15.64 -10.72
C ILE A 41 -2.83 16.66 -11.85
N LEU A 42 -4.04 16.72 -12.41
CA LEU A 42 -4.37 17.61 -13.52
C LEU A 42 -4.38 19.08 -13.10
N LYS A 43 -4.77 19.38 -11.85
CA LYS A 43 -4.82 20.76 -11.36
C LYS A 43 -3.43 21.36 -11.10
N PHE A 44 -2.49 20.56 -10.61
CA PHE A 44 -1.16 21.04 -10.18
C PHE A 44 -0.01 20.60 -11.10
N ASP A 45 -0.32 20.04 -12.27
CA ASP A 45 0.65 19.56 -13.26
C ASP A 45 1.70 18.61 -12.65
N LEU A 46 1.25 17.66 -11.82
CA LEU A 46 2.11 16.80 -10.98
C LEU A 46 2.80 15.66 -11.76
N TYR A 47 3.11 15.85 -13.04
CA TYR A 47 3.63 14.82 -13.92
C TYR A 47 4.93 14.19 -13.41
N LYS A 48 5.81 14.99 -12.78
CA LYS A 48 7.05 14.48 -12.16
C LYS A 48 6.76 13.55 -10.98
N ALA A 49 5.77 13.90 -10.15
CA ALA A 49 5.36 13.09 -9.01
C ALA A 49 4.72 11.77 -9.47
N VAL A 50 3.86 11.84 -10.50
CA VAL A 50 3.26 10.66 -11.13
C VAL A 50 4.32 9.75 -11.73
N PHE A 51 5.33 10.31 -12.41
CA PHE A 51 6.42 9.53 -13.01
C PHE A 51 7.23 8.79 -11.95
N LEU A 52 7.68 9.49 -10.90
CA LEU A 52 8.41 8.88 -9.79
C LEU A 52 7.56 7.84 -9.04
N GLY A 53 6.31 8.17 -8.76
CA GLY A 53 5.38 7.25 -8.13
C GLY A 53 5.15 6.00 -8.96
N SER A 54 4.98 6.13 -10.28
CA SER A 54 4.77 4.99 -11.17
C SER A 54 5.97 4.05 -11.19
N ILE A 55 7.20 4.60 -11.23
CA ILE A 55 8.43 3.80 -11.10
C ILE A 55 8.43 3.04 -9.77
N SER A 56 8.09 3.72 -8.67
CA SER A 56 8.02 3.10 -7.34
C SER A 56 6.99 1.96 -7.29
N THR A 57 5.79 2.17 -7.84
CA THR A 57 4.74 1.13 -7.92
C THR A 57 5.19 -0.08 -8.72
N ILE A 58 5.85 0.13 -9.87
CA ILE A 58 6.37 -0.97 -10.70
C ILE A 58 7.44 -1.74 -9.93
N LEU A 59 8.40 -1.06 -9.31
CA LEU A 59 9.45 -1.71 -8.53
C LEU A 59 8.89 -2.49 -7.34
N GLY A 60 7.95 -1.91 -6.60
CA GLY A 60 7.29 -2.61 -5.49
C GLY A 60 6.54 -3.86 -5.95
N THR A 61 5.82 -3.77 -7.07
CA THR A 61 5.11 -4.91 -7.66
C THR A 61 6.08 -6.02 -8.09
N ILE A 62 7.20 -5.66 -8.73
CA ILE A 62 8.25 -6.62 -9.12
C ILE A 62 8.81 -7.30 -7.87
N LEU A 63 9.05 -6.56 -6.79
CA LEU A 63 9.60 -7.07 -5.54
C LEU A 63 8.65 -8.08 -4.89
N ASN A 64 7.36 -7.77 -4.79
CA ASN A 64 6.35 -8.67 -4.23
C ASN A 64 6.20 -9.93 -5.08
N ASN A 65 6.11 -9.78 -6.41
CA ASN A 65 6.04 -10.92 -7.33
C ASN A 65 7.28 -11.81 -7.26
N TYR A 66 8.45 -11.22 -7.04
CA TYR A 66 9.69 -11.98 -6.86
C TYR A 66 9.62 -12.83 -5.58
N VAL A 67 9.18 -12.27 -4.46
CA VAL A 67 9.00 -13.03 -3.21
C VAL A 67 8.00 -14.17 -3.39
N ILE A 68 6.85 -13.90 -4.00
CA ILE A 68 5.82 -14.90 -4.29
C ILE A 68 6.39 -16.03 -5.16
N ALA A 69 7.14 -15.69 -6.22
CA ALA A 69 7.76 -16.67 -7.10
C ALA A 69 8.81 -17.54 -6.39
N GLN A 70 9.54 -16.99 -5.41
CA GLN A 70 10.52 -17.76 -4.63
C GLN A 70 9.89 -18.67 -3.57
N ASN A 71 8.64 -18.40 -3.16
CA ASN A 71 7.93 -19.11 -2.11
C ASN A 71 6.72 -19.91 -2.64
N ASN A 72 6.92 -20.63 -3.75
CA ASN A 72 5.93 -21.55 -4.35
C ASN A 72 4.58 -20.91 -4.72
N GLY A 73 4.57 -19.61 -5.02
CA GLY A 73 3.34 -18.90 -5.37
C GLY A 73 2.59 -18.31 -4.18
N PHE A 74 3.16 -18.32 -2.98
CA PHE A 74 2.58 -17.74 -1.78
C PHE A 74 3.39 -16.55 -1.28
N MET A 75 2.70 -15.59 -0.65
CA MET A 75 3.30 -14.45 0.04
C MET A 75 3.52 -14.81 1.52
N PRO A 76 4.77 -14.93 2.00
CA PRO A 76 5.02 -15.21 3.40
C PRO A 76 4.74 -13.99 4.27
N VAL A 77 4.09 -14.21 5.41
CA VAL A 77 3.68 -13.17 6.36
C VAL A 77 4.28 -13.46 7.72
N TYR A 78 4.90 -12.44 8.30
CA TYR A 78 5.46 -12.47 9.64
C TYR A 78 4.86 -11.34 10.50
N PRO A 79 3.80 -11.60 11.28
CA PRO A 79 3.11 -10.58 12.06
C PRO A 79 3.94 -10.16 13.28
N THR A 80 4.87 -9.21 13.07
CA THR A 80 5.89 -8.82 14.05
C THR A 80 5.27 -8.26 15.34
N LEU A 81 4.22 -7.42 15.25
CA LEU A 81 3.59 -6.81 16.42
C LEU A 81 2.69 -7.79 17.16
N SER A 82 1.92 -8.63 16.46
CA SER A 82 1.13 -9.70 17.09
C SER A 82 2.01 -10.71 17.83
N HIS A 83 3.23 -10.98 17.33
CA HIS A 83 4.20 -11.84 18.02
C HIS A 83 4.76 -11.18 19.29
N VAL A 84 4.96 -9.86 19.29
CA VAL A 84 5.46 -9.11 20.45
C VAL A 84 4.37 -8.93 21.52
N LEU A 85 3.13 -8.69 21.11
CA LEU A 85 1.99 -8.46 22.01
C LEU A 85 1.38 -9.77 22.58
N GLY A 86 1.89 -10.94 22.19
CA GLY A 86 1.39 -12.24 22.66
C GLY A 86 0.01 -12.62 22.11
N HIS A 87 -0.58 -11.78 21.26
CA HIS A 87 -1.83 -12.04 20.55
C HIS A 87 -1.57 -12.79 19.24
N TYR A 88 -0.77 -13.86 19.30
CA TYR A 88 -0.60 -14.81 18.19
C TYR A 88 -1.85 -15.67 18.04
N GLN A 89 -3.00 -15.03 17.80
CA GLN A 89 -4.10 -15.70 17.15
C GLN A 89 -3.74 -15.70 15.67
N ARG A 90 -3.77 -16.87 15.02
CA ARG A 90 -3.86 -16.95 13.56
C ARG A 90 -5.09 -16.12 13.21
N ASP A 91 -4.90 -14.84 12.93
CA ASP A 91 -6.02 -13.97 12.63
C ASP A 91 -6.60 -14.52 11.32
N PRO A 92 -7.78 -15.16 11.35
CA PRO A 92 -8.29 -15.86 10.19
C PRO A 92 -8.49 -14.90 9.02
N VAL A 93 -8.58 -13.59 9.29
CA VAL A 93 -8.67 -12.51 8.31
C VAL A 93 -7.39 -12.39 7.47
N VAL A 94 -6.21 -12.50 8.08
CA VAL A 94 -4.91 -12.34 7.40
C VAL A 94 -4.60 -13.50 6.45
N PHE A 95 -5.13 -14.69 6.74
CA PHE A 95 -4.90 -15.89 5.93
C PHE A 95 -6.13 -16.33 5.12
N ALA A 96 -7.20 -15.52 5.08
CA ALA A 96 -8.47 -15.86 4.44
C ALA A 96 -8.42 -15.90 2.91
N ASP A 97 -7.43 -15.27 2.29
CA ASP A 97 -7.36 -15.08 0.84
C ASP A 97 -6.59 -16.18 0.10
N GLY A 98 -5.99 -17.13 0.82
CA GLY A 98 -5.28 -18.29 0.27
C GLY A 98 -3.97 -17.97 -0.44
N LEU A 99 -3.55 -16.71 -0.47
CA LEU A 99 -2.28 -16.25 -1.03
C LEU A 99 -1.21 -16.11 0.06
N HIS A 100 -1.61 -15.78 1.28
CA HIS A 100 -0.70 -15.58 2.40
C HIS A 100 -0.42 -16.88 3.17
N ILE A 101 0.85 -17.13 3.49
CA ILE A 101 1.30 -18.22 4.36
C ILE A 101 2.11 -17.66 5.52
N LEU A 102 2.13 -18.34 6.66
CA LEU A 102 3.02 -17.95 7.77
C LEU A 102 4.48 -18.17 7.36
N ALA A 103 5.32 -17.14 7.56
CA ALA A 103 6.75 -17.26 7.33
C ALA A 103 7.39 -18.21 8.36
N ASP A 104 8.29 -19.05 7.89
CA ASP A 104 9.02 -20.06 8.66
C ASP A 104 10.51 -20.08 8.30
N GLN A 105 11.28 -21.04 8.83
CA GLN A 105 12.71 -21.18 8.55
C GLN A 105 13.03 -21.53 7.09
N SER A 106 12.06 -21.99 6.31
CA SER A 106 12.22 -22.32 4.88
C SER A 106 11.94 -21.13 3.96
N THR A 107 11.42 -20.03 4.52
CA THR A 107 11.00 -18.84 3.78
C THR A 107 12.19 -18.15 3.12
N LYS A 108 12.10 -17.96 1.80
CA LYS A 108 13.10 -17.23 1.03
C LYS A 108 12.77 -15.75 0.97
N CYS A 109 13.81 -14.91 0.93
CA CYS A 109 13.67 -13.46 0.85
C CYS A 109 12.86 -12.85 2.02
N PHE A 110 13.09 -13.34 3.24
CA PHE A 110 12.38 -12.90 4.44
C PHE A 110 12.35 -11.37 4.62
N PHE A 111 13.45 -10.68 4.31
CA PHE A 111 13.55 -9.22 4.40
C PHE A 111 12.65 -8.45 3.40
N LEU A 112 12.01 -9.14 2.46
CA LEU A 112 11.06 -8.59 1.48
C LEU A 112 9.63 -9.10 1.69
N CYS A 113 9.43 -9.99 2.67
CA CYS A 113 8.11 -10.55 3.00
C CYS A 113 7.25 -9.52 3.75
N ASP A 114 6.01 -9.88 4.03
CA ASP A 114 5.09 -9.04 4.80
C ASP A 114 5.43 -9.13 6.29
N TYR A 115 6.28 -8.23 6.79
CA TYR A 115 6.65 -8.20 8.21
C TYR A 115 6.35 -6.87 8.90
N ILE A 116 6.03 -5.82 8.13
CA ILE A 116 5.77 -4.48 8.65
C ILE A 116 4.32 -4.45 9.10
N ASP A 117 4.13 -4.84 10.35
CA ASP A 117 2.83 -4.90 11.00
C ASP A 117 2.47 -3.51 11.55
N LEU A 118 1.30 -2.99 11.17
CA LEU A 118 0.74 -1.73 11.68
C LEU A 118 -0.44 -1.97 12.65
N GLY A 119 -0.69 -3.23 13.03
CA GLY A 119 -1.77 -3.66 13.93
C GLY A 119 -3.13 -3.89 13.24
N TYR A 120 -3.35 -3.31 12.07
CA TYR A 120 -4.55 -3.54 11.23
C TYR A 120 -4.22 -3.97 9.79
N MET A 121 -2.94 -3.92 9.42
CA MET A 121 -2.44 -4.29 8.10
C MET A 121 -0.98 -4.73 8.26
N ILE A 122 -0.59 -5.77 7.53
CA ILE A 122 0.79 -6.22 7.44
C ILE A 122 1.27 -5.90 6.03
N LEU A 123 2.44 -5.27 5.93
CA LEU A 123 2.98 -4.74 4.69
C LEU A 123 4.37 -5.32 4.42
N SER A 124 4.66 -5.54 3.15
CA SER A 124 6.03 -5.74 2.66
C SER A 124 6.72 -4.40 2.36
N PRO A 125 8.06 -4.40 2.25
CA PRO A 125 8.78 -3.27 1.66
C PRO A 125 8.31 -2.92 0.23
N GLY A 126 7.84 -3.90 -0.55
CA GLY A 126 7.27 -3.64 -1.86
C GLY A 126 5.92 -2.93 -1.79
N ASP A 127 5.09 -3.24 -0.79
CA ASP A 127 3.86 -2.49 -0.55
C ASP A 127 4.15 -1.04 -0.15
N ILE A 128 5.20 -0.78 0.63
CA ILE A 128 5.62 0.60 0.93
C ILE A 128 5.97 1.35 -0.36
N LEU A 129 6.70 0.71 -1.29
CA LEU A 129 7.01 1.30 -2.58
C LEU A 129 5.75 1.57 -3.42
N ILE A 130 4.75 0.70 -3.36
CA ILE A 130 3.47 0.92 -4.03
C ILE A 130 2.71 2.09 -3.42
N HIS A 131 2.60 2.14 -2.09
CA HIS A 131 1.88 3.19 -1.36
C HIS A 131 2.59 4.55 -1.41
N SER A 132 3.90 4.59 -1.66
CA SER A 132 4.65 5.84 -1.82
C SER A 132 4.17 6.69 -3.00
N PHE A 133 3.47 6.11 -3.99
CA PHE A 133 2.81 6.85 -5.07
C PHE A 133 1.90 7.95 -4.53
N GLY A 134 0.99 7.60 -3.61
CA GLY A 134 0.07 8.56 -2.99
C GLY A 134 0.84 9.62 -2.19
N GLY A 135 1.90 9.20 -1.51
CA GLY A 135 2.82 10.09 -0.78
C GLY A 135 3.49 11.12 -1.70
N PHE A 136 4.01 10.70 -2.85
CA PHE A 136 4.62 11.62 -3.82
C PHE A 136 3.59 12.61 -4.36
N VAL A 137 2.41 12.13 -4.78
CA VAL A 137 1.36 13.01 -5.32
C VAL A 137 0.94 14.06 -4.28
N LEU A 138 0.72 13.65 -3.03
CA LEU A 138 0.35 14.58 -1.95
C LEU A 138 1.47 15.56 -1.61
N TYR A 139 2.71 15.08 -1.47
CA TYR A 139 3.86 15.92 -1.14
C TYR A 139 4.09 17.01 -2.20
N PHE A 140 4.13 16.63 -3.48
CA PHE A 140 4.33 17.59 -4.56
C PHE A 140 3.15 18.54 -4.73
N ALA A 141 1.91 18.07 -4.49
CA ALA A 141 0.74 18.95 -4.46
C ALA A 141 0.87 20.02 -3.36
N LEU A 142 1.20 19.63 -2.13
CA LEU A 142 1.39 20.54 -1.01
C LEU A 142 2.52 21.53 -1.26
N LYS A 143 3.63 21.06 -1.84
CA LYS A 143 4.77 21.91 -2.22
C LYS A 143 4.36 22.99 -3.23
N LYS A 144 3.59 22.62 -4.27
CA LYS A 144 3.07 23.54 -5.30
C LYS A 144 2.16 24.60 -4.70
N ILE A 145 1.28 24.20 -3.79
CA ILE A 145 0.35 25.10 -3.11
C ILE A 145 1.11 26.13 -2.29
N TYR A 146 2.06 25.69 -1.49
CA TYR A 146 2.85 26.58 -0.65
C TYR A 146 3.71 27.56 -1.47
N SER A 147 4.17 27.16 -2.65
CA SER A 147 4.94 28.05 -3.54
C SER A 147 4.09 29.02 -4.36
N ASP A 148 2.82 28.70 -4.65
CA ASP A 148 1.92 29.58 -5.40
C ASP A 148 1.31 30.68 -4.50
N ASP A 149 1.32 30.49 -3.17
CA ASP A 149 0.86 31.47 -2.16
C ASP A 149 1.95 32.50 -1.77
N SER A 150 3.19 32.35 -2.24
CA SER A 150 4.35 33.24 -1.95
C SER A 150 4.75 34.10 -3.14
#